data_AF-A0AAV6LAR7-F1
#
_entry.id   AF-A0AAV6LAR7-F1
#
_cell.length_a   1.000
_cell.length_b   1.000
_cell.length_c   1.000
_cell.angle_alpha   90.00
_cell.angle_beta   90.00
_cell.angle_gamma   90.00
#
_symmetry.space_group_name_H-M   'P 1'
#
loop_
_entity.id
_entity.type
_entity.pdbx_description
1 polymer ?
#
loop_
_entity_poly.entity_id
_entity_poly.type
_entity_poly.pdbx_seq_one_letter_code
_entity_poly.pdbx_strand_id
1 'polypeptide(L)'
;MCLQNGYKVEFPIVADPKRELIQQLNMVDPNEKDAQGNQVPSRALHIVGPDKKIKLSFLYPASVGRNMDEVVRVLDALHKSAKHKVATPANWKPGDPVMISPSVSNEAAKQMFPQGYKSTHLASNKDYLRFTHV
;
A
#
# COMPACT_ATOMS: atom_id res chain seq x y z
N MET A 1 -13.24 -10.33 -37.75
CA MET A 1 -13.06 -8.94 -37.28
C MET A 1 -11.70 -8.88 -36.59
N CYS A 2 -10.83 -8.02 -37.12
CA CYS A 2 -9.39 -7.80 -36.90
C CYS A 2 -8.65 -8.50 -35.75
N LEU A 3 -7.60 -9.23 -36.14
CA LEU A 3 -6.39 -9.50 -35.36
C LEU A 3 -5.85 -8.16 -34.80
N GLN A 4 -6.08 -7.89 -33.52
CA GLN A 4 -5.37 -6.81 -32.84
C GLN A 4 -3.93 -7.29 -32.60
N ASN A 5 -2.94 -6.50 -33.02
CA ASN A 5 -1.55 -6.69 -32.62
C ASN A 5 -1.51 -6.70 -31.08
N GLY A 6 -0.98 -7.76 -30.49
CA GLY A 6 -0.86 -7.88 -29.04
C GLY A 6 -0.01 -6.73 -28.46
N TYR A 7 -0.38 -6.27 -27.28
CA TYR A 7 0.40 -5.26 -26.55
C TYR A 7 1.60 -5.93 -25.88
N LYS A 8 2.79 -5.32 -26.02
CA LYS A 8 3.98 -5.79 -25.32
C LYS A 8 3.83 -5.50 -23.82
N VAL A 9 3.80 -6.55 -23.02
CA VAL A 9 3.83 -6.46 -21.56
C VAL A 9 5.27 -6.18 -21.12
N GLU A 10 5.48 -5.13 -20.32
CA GLU A 10 6.81 -4.68 -19.87
C GLU A 10 7.23 -5.25 -18.50
N PHE A 11 6.37 -6.05 -17.88
CA PHE A 11 6.63 -6.73 -16.63
C PHE A 11 6.54 -8.26 -16.80
N PRO A 12 7.31 -9.04 -16.03
CA PRO A 12 7.26 -10.49 -16.11
C PRO A 12 5.94 -11.03 -15.58
N ILE A 13 5.46 -12.13 -16.17
CA ILE A 13 4.34 -12.93 -15.68
C ILE A 13 4.92 -14.27 -15.24
N VAL A 14 4.79 -14.58 -13.96
CA VAL A 14 5.33 -15.82 -13.37
C VAL A 14 4.37 -16.98 -13.65
N ALA A 15 4.91 -18.13 -14.06
CA ALA A 15 4.17 -19.37 -14.17
C ALA A 15 4.31 -20.19 -12.87
N ASP A 16 3.19 -20.56 -12.25
CA ASP A 16 3.14 -21.44 -11.07
C ASP A 16 2.28 -22.69 -11.35
N PRO A 17 2.73 -23.61 -12.25
CA PRO A 17 1.94 -24.78 -12.62
C PRO A 17 1.74 -25.77 -11.46
N LYS A 18 2.67 -25.77 -10.49
CA LYS A 18 2.61 -26.62 -9.29
C LYS A 18 1.78 -26.02 -8.16
N ARG A 19 1.39 -24.74 -8.26
CA ARG A 19 0.61 -23.99 -7.25
C ARG A 19 1.32 -23.88 -5.90
N GLU A 20 2.64 -24.00 -5.88
CA GLU A 20 3.44 -23.92 -4.66
C GLU A 20 3.50 -22.47 -4.16
N LEU A 21 3.62 -21.50 -5.08
CA LEU A 21 3.73 -20.09 -4.72
C LEU A 21 2.42 -19.56 -4.15
N ILE A 22 1.29 -19.89 -4.77
CA ILE A 22 -0.03 -19.42 -4.29
C ILE A 22 -0.35 -19.96 -2.91
N GLN A 23 0.12 -21.17 -2.56
CA GLN A 23 -0.05 -21.75 -1.23
C GLN A 23 0.91 -21.09 -0.22
N GLN A 24 2.20 -20.98 -0.55
CA GLN A 24 3.20 -20.37 0.32
C GLN A 24 2.88 -18.91 0.67
N LEU A 25 2.31 -18.17 -0.29
CA LEU A 25 1.96 -16.76 -0.12
C LEU A 25 0.51 -16.56 0.36
N ASN A 26 -0.21 -17.64 0.68
CA ASN A 26 -1.61 -17.61 1.12
C ASN A 26 -2.53 -16.83 0.16
N MET A 27 -2.35 -17.07 -1.15
CA MET A 27 -3.06 -16.42 -2.24
C MET A 27 -4.12 -17.32 -2.86
N VAL A 28 -4.46 -18.47 -2.28
CA VAL A 28 -5.47 -19.38 -2.85
C VAL A 28 -6.87 -18.73 -2.75
N ASP A 29 -7.62 -18.74 -3.85
CA ASP A 29 -9.04 -18.37 -3.79
C ASP A 29 -9.84 -19.53 -3.16
N PRO A 30 -10.63 -19.29 -2.11
CA PRO A 30 -11.34 -20.36 -1.41
C PRO A 30 -12.52 -20.93 -2.22
N ASN A 31 -13.07 -20.15 -3.16
CA ASN A 31 -14.32 -20.48 -3.84
C ASN A 31 -14.11 -20.83 -5.32
N GLU A 32 -13.01 -20.37 -5.92
CA GLU A 32 -12.73 -20.60 -7.33
C GLU A 32 -11.85 -21.82 -7.57
N LYS A 33 -12.14 -22.52 -8.66
CA LYS A 33 -11.37 -23.66 -9.16
C LYS A 33 -11.28 -23.58 -10.67
N ASP A 34 -10.21 -24.13 -11.24
CA ASP A 34 -10.14 -24.28 -12.70
C ASP A 34 -11.05 -25.42 -13.21
N ALA A 35 -11.08 -25.61 -14.53
CA ALA A 35 -11.90 -26.64 -15.17
C ALA A 35 -11.56 -28.07 -14.73
N GLN A 36 -10.39 -28.29 -14.13
CA GLN A 36 -9.94 -29.57 -13.60
C GLN A 36 -10.18 -29.67 -12.08
N GLY A 37 -10.84 -28.69 -11.47
CA GLY A 37 -11.19 -28.68 -10.05
C GLY A 37 -10.06 -28.26 -9.11
N ASN A 38 -8.95 -27.74 -9.64
CA ASN A 38 -7.78 -27.39 -8.85
C ASN A 38 -7.82 -25.92 -8.38
N GLN A 39 -7.11 -25.63 -7.28
CA GLN A 39 -7.04 -24.30 -6.63
C GLN A 39 -6.45 -23.21 -7.52
N VAL A 40 -7.12 -22.07 -7.66
CA VAL A 40 -6.59 -20.93 -8.43
C VAL A 40 -6.15 -19.79 -7.51
N PRO A 41 -5.27 -18.87 -7.95
CA PRO A 41 -4.95 -17.69 -7.18
C PRO A 41 -6.15 -16.73 -7.09
N SER A 42 -6.36 -16.22 -5.88
CA SER A 42 -7.07 -14.97 -5.62
C SER A 42 -6.32 -13.77 -6.24
N ARG A 43 -6.92 -12.58 -6.18
CA ARG A 43 -6.31 -11.34 -6.69
C ARG A 43 -5.45 -10.66 -5.62
N ALA A 44 -4.50 -11.41 -5.07
CA ALA A 44 -3.54 -10.87 -4.11
C ALA A 44 -2.62 -9.81 -4.75
N LEU A 45 -2.18 -8.85 -3.94
CA LEU A 45 -1.15 -7.87 -4.29
C LEU A 45 -0.28 -7.62 -3.07
N HIS A 46 1.04 -7.72 -3.25
CA HIS A 46 2.01 -7.37 -2.21
C HIS A 46 2.93 -6.27 -2.71
N ILE A 47 3.16 -5.25 -1.88
CA ILE A 47 4.21 -4.27 -2.07
C ILE A 47 5.39 -4.69 -1.20
N VAL A 48 6.52 -5.00 -1.85
CA VAL A 48 7.74 -5.48 -1.19
C VAL A 48 8.77 -4.36 -1.19
N GLY A 49 9.32 -4.05 -0.01
CA GLY A 49 10.36 -3.04 0.12
C GLY A 49 11.74 -3.54 -0.35
N PRO A 50 12.72 -2.63 -0.51
CA PRO A 50 14.10 -3.00 -0.85
C PRO A 50 14.76 -3.94 0.18
N ASP A 51 14.27 -3.94 1.41
CA ASP A 51 14.66 -4.85 2.49
C ASP A 51 14.02 -6.25 2.39
N LYS A 52 13.36 -6.55 1.26
CA LYS A 52 12.64 -7.81 0.97
C LYS A 52 11.51 -8.11 1.95
N LYS A 53 11.03 -7.11 2.70
CA LYS A 53 9.88 -7.25 3.60
C LYS A 53 8.62 -6.76 2.92
N ILE A 54 7.51 -7.48 3.14
CA ILE A 54 6.19 -7.03 2.75
C ILE A 54 5.84 -5.77 3.54
N LYS A 55 5.51 -4.69 2.83
CA LYS A 55 5.10 -3.40 3.40
C LYS A 55 3.58 -3.25 3.45
N LEU A 56 2.89 -3.83 2.47
CA LEU A 56 1.44 -3.82 2.37
C LEU A 56 0.97 -5.03 1.56
N SER A 57 -0.19 -5.56 1.94
CA SER A 57 -0.88 -6.63 1.22
C SER A 57 -2.33 -6.27 1.00
N PHE A 58 -2.84 -6.55 -0.19
CA PHE A 58 -4.25 -6.59 -0.50
C PHE A 58 -4.65 -8.02 -0.88
N LEU A 59 -5.80 -8.47 -0.40
CA LEU A 59 -6.38 -9.75 -0.76
C LEU A 59 -7.82 -9.54 -1.25
N TYR A 60 -8.01 -9.68 -2.55
CA TYR A 60 -9.31 -9.58 -3.21
C TYR A 60 -9.71 -10.96 -3.74
N PRO A 61 -10.98 -11.38 -3.64
CA PRO A 61 -11.45 -12.59 -4.29
C PRO A 61 -11.39 -12.43 -5.82
N ALA A 62 -11.41 -13.53 -6.56
CA ALA A 62 -11.39 -13.49 -8.03
C ALA A 62 -12.57 -12.69 -8.64
N SER A 63 -13.70 -12.62 -7.92
CA SER A 63 -14.91 -11.91 -8.32
C SER A 63 -14.82 -10.38 -8.23
N VAL A 64 -13.86 -9.83 -7.48
CA VAL A 64 -13.75 -8.38 -7.27
C VAL A 64 -12.45 -7.85 -7.84
N GLY A 65 -12.54 -6.95 -8.83
CA GLY A 65 -11.39 -6.26 -9.40
C GLY A 65 -10.66 -5.37 -8.39
N ARG A 66 -9.34 -5.25 -8.53
CA ARG A 66 -8.52 -4.36 -7.70
C ARG A 66 -8.73 -2.90 -8.10
N ASN A 67 -8.61 -2.00 -7.13
CA ASN A 67 -8.50 -0.57 -7.40
C ASN A 67 -7.01 -0.19 -7.58
N MET A 68 -6.59 0.10 -8.80
CA MET A 68 -5.19 0.46 -9.08
C MET A 68 -4.82 1.86 -8.60
N ASP A 69 -5.77 2.79 -8.50
CA ASP A 69 -5.51 4.12 -7.95
C ASP A 69 -5.10 4.01 -6.47
N GLU A 70 -5.73 3.09 -5.73
CA GLU A 70 -5.35 2.81 -4.35
C GLU A 70 -3.94 2.23 -4.25
N VAL A 71 -3.55 1.34 -5.18
CA VAL A 71 -2.20 0.76 -5.22
C VAL A 71 -1.15 1.86 -5.41
N VAL A 72 -1.37 2.79 -6.33
CA VAL A 72 -0.47 3.92 -6.55
C VAL A 72 -0.44 4.85 -5.34
N ARG A 73 -1.61 5.18 -4.77
CA ARG A 73 -1.73 6.05 -3.60
C ARG A 73 -0.98 5.50 -2.38
N VAL A 74 -1.09 4.19 -2.10
CA VAL A 74 -0.37 3.58 -0.97
C VAL A 74 1.12 3.46 -1.23
N LEU A 75 1.54 3.27 -2.49
CA LEU A 75 2.96 3.29 -2.85
C LEU A 75 3.58 4.66 -2.53
N ASP A 76 2.90 5.74 -2.91
CA ASP A 76 3.32 7.11 -2.59
C ASP A 76 3.34 7.36 -1.07
N ALA A 77 2.32 6.88 -0.35
CA ALA A 77 2.26 6.97 1.10
C ALA A 77 3.42 6.24 1.79
N LEU A 78 3.78 5.04 1.32
CA LEU A 78 4.91 4.26 1.81
C LEU A 78 6.23 4.99 1.58
N HIS A 79 6.45 5.53 0.38
CA HIS A 79 7.65 6.33 0.08
C HIS A 79 7.73 7.58 0.95
N LYS A 80 6.61 8.31 1.12
CA LYS A 80 6.56 9.53 1.94
C LYS A 80 6.86 9.24 3.41
N SER A 81 6.25 8.19 3.96
CA SER A 81 6.45 7.78 5.35
C SER A 81 7.90 7.33 5.61
N ALA A 82 8.51 6.62 4.66
CA ALA A 82 9.90 6.18 4.75
C ALA A 82 10.89 7.34 4.75
N LYS A 83 10.60 8.44 4.01
CA LYS A 83 11.50 9.58 3.86
C LYS A 83 11.40 10.61 5.00
N HIS A 84 10.21 10.85 5.55
CA HIS A 84 9.95 12.04 6.38
C HIS A 84 9.58 11.77 7.86
N LYS A 85 9.60 10.52 8.35
CA LYS A 85 9.07 10.14 9.68
C LYS A 85 7.65 10.68 9.94
N VAL A 86 6.82 10.59 8.91
CA VAL A 86 5.40 10.99 8.93
C VAL A 86 4.52 9.76 8.70
N ALA A 87 3.22 9.92 8.94
CA ALA A 87 2.19 8.96 8.57
C ALA A 87 1.13 9.67 7.72
N THR A 88 0.55 8.99 6.75
CA THR A 88 -0.56 9.51 5.94
C THR A 88 -1.90 9.23 6.64
N PRO A 89 -2.76 10.24 6.87
CA PRO A 89 -4.06 10.04 7.51
C PRO A 89 -5.02 9.21 6.64
N ALA A 90 -6.19 8.87 7.22
CA ALA A 90 -7.25 8.21 6.48
C ALA A 90 -7.66 9.01 5.23
N ASN A 91 -7.87 8.32 4.11
CA ASN A 91 -8.21 8.90 2.80
C ASN A 91 -7.20 9.92 2.24
N TRP A 92 -5.98 9.97 2.78
CA TRP A 92 -4.92 10.86 2.29
C TRP A 92 -4.64 10.68 0.80
N LYS A 93 -4.51 11.80 0.07
CA LYS A 93 -4.06 11.85 -1.32
C LYS A 93 -2.76 12.64 -1.44
N PRO A 94 -1.96 12.41 -2.51
CA PRO A 94 -0.81 13.26 -2.81
C PRO A 94 -1.18 14.74 -2.81
N GLY A 95 -0.46 15.54 -2.00
CA GLY A 95 -0.74 16.96 -1.78
C GLY A 95 -1.43 17.26 -0.45
N ASP A 96 -2.16 16.30 0.12
CA ASP A 96 -2.81 16.47 1.43
C ASP A 96 -1.78 16.51 2.57
N PRO A 97 -2.11 17.17 3.70
CA PRO A 97 -1.27 17.16 4.88
C PRO A 97 -1.07 15.75 5.44
N VAL A 98 0.14 15.52 5.95
CA VAL A 98 0.52 14.29 6.65
C VAL A 98 0.57 14.51 8.15
N MET A 99 0.57 13.44 8.91
CA MET A 99 0.72 13.46 10.37
C MET A 99 2.17 13.25 10.78
N ILE A 100 2.65 14.06 11.71
CA ILE A 100 3.94 13.83 12.37
C ILE A 100 3.81 12.62 13.28
N SER A 101 4.73 11.66 13.19
CA SER A 101 4.69 10.47 14.03
C SER A 101 4.63 10.84 15.52
N PRO A 102 3.77 10.19 16.34
CA PRO A 102 3.68 10.47 17.78
C PRO A 102 4.99 10.26 18.54
N SER A 103 5.92 9.47 17.99
CA SER A 103 7.24 9.23 18.60
C SER A 103 8.22 10.42 18.47
N VAL A 104 7.90 11.42 17.65
CA VAL A 104 8.72 12.63 17.47
C VAL A 104 8.37 13.64 18.57
N SER A 105 9.35 14.09 19.36
CA SER A 105 9.13 15.14 20.38
C SER A 105 8.78 16.48 19.75
N ASN A 106 8.26 17.44 20.52
CA ASN A 106 7.90 18.76 20.01
C ASN A 106 9.13 19.56 19.55
N GLU A 107 10.26 19.40 20.23
CA GLU A 107 11.54 20.04 19.89
C GLU A 107 12.06 19.48 18.56
N ALA A 108 12.04 18.14 18.42
CA ALA A 108 12.44 17.48 17.19
C ALA A 108 11.51 17.85 16.03
N ALA A 109 10.19 17.94 16.26
CA ALA A 109 9.23 18.35 15.24
C ALA A 109 9.50 19.76 14.71
N LYS A 110 9.85 20.72 15.58
CA LYS A 110 10.21 22.09 15.17
C LYS A 110 11.47 22.12 14.29
N GLN A 111 12.44 21.24 14.56
CA GLN A 111 13.66 21.13 13.75
C GLN A 111 13.42 20.41 12.42
N MET A 112 12.62 19.34 12.43
CA MET A 112 12.32 18.53 11.25
C MET A 112 11.37 19.21 10.27
N PHE A 113 10.49 20.07 10.77
CA PHE A 113 9.46 20.76 9.99
C PHE A 113 9.55 22.28 10.21
N PRO A 114 10.60 22.96 9.69
CA PRO A 114 10.82 24.40 9.87
C PRO A 114 9.72 25.27 9.23
N GLN A 115 9.00 24.73 8.24
CA GLN A 115 7.79 25.33 7.66
C GLN A 115 6.60 25.39 8.64
N GLY A 116 6.72 24.72 9.79
CA GLY A 116 5.68 24.63 10.81
C GLY A 116 4.77 23.41 10.67
N TYR A 117 3.95 23.22 11.70
CA TYR A 117 2.93 22.18 11.76
C TYR A 117 1.74 22.66 12.60
N LYS A 118 0.55 22.12 12.31
CA LYS A 118 -0.69 22.41 13.04
C LYS A 118 -0.93 21.31 14.08
N SER A 119 -1.01 21.68 15.35
CA SER A 119 -1.50 20.78 16.41
C SER A 119 -2.98 21.05 16.68
N THR A 120 -3.75 20.01 16.99
CA THR A 120 -5.16 20.12 17.36
C THR A 120 -5.32 19.87 18.86
N HIS A 121 -6.05 20.77 19.54
CA HIS A 121 -6.41 20.57 20.95
C HIS A 121 -7.39 19.40 21.09
N LEU A 122 -7.10 18.49 22.02
CA LEU A 122 -7.91 17.33 22.32
C LEU A 122 -8.27 17.34 23.80
N ALA A 123 -9.44 16.81 24.17
CA ALA A 123 -9.89 16.71 25.56
C ALA A 123 -8.91 15.93 26.47
N SER A 124 -8.04 15.10 25.88
CA SER A 124 -6.98 14.38 26.60
C SER A 124 -5.78 15.24 27.03
N ASN A 125 -5.69 16.49 26.57
CA ASN A 125 -4.54 17.39 26.73
C ASN A 125 -3.22 16.82 26.17
N LYS A 126 -3.28 15.86 25.23
CA LYS A 126 -2.11 15.27 24.57
C LYS A 126 -1.95 15.82 23.15
N ASP A 127 -0.75 16.30 22.83
CA ASP A 127 -0.39 16.89 21.54
C ASP A 127 0.13 15.87 20.51
N TYR A 128 -0.59 14.78 20.29
CA TYR A 128 -0.18 13.77 19.30
C TYR A 128 -0.76 14.02 17.90
N LEU A 129 -1.85 14.79 17.79
CA LEU A 129 -2.53 15.05 16.53
C LEU A 129 -1.93 16.29 15.85
N ARG A 130 -0.79 16.08 15.17
CA ARG A 130 0.02 17.13 14.54
C ARG A 130 0.13 16.91 13.03
N PHE A 131 -0.24 17.92 12.25
CA PHE A 131 -0.26 17.89 10.78
C PHE A 131 0.77 18.83 10.16
N THR A 132 1.42 18.40 9.09
CA THR A 132 2.36 19.22 8.32
C THR A 132 2.31 18.87 6.83
N HIS A 133 2.88 19.71 5.98
CA HIS A 133 3.07 19.43 4.56
C HIS A 133 4.54 19.09 4.30
N VAL A 134 4.78 17.99 3.59
CA VAL A 134 6.11 17.48 3.20
C VAL A 134 6.10 16.96 1.77
#